data_AF-A0A6P1DB05-F1
#
_entry.id   AF-A0A6P1DB05-F1
#
_cell.length_a   1.000
_cell.length_b   1.000
_cell.length_c   1.000
_cell.angle_alpha   90.00
_cell.angle_beta   90.00
_cell.angle_gamma   90.00
#
_symmetry.space_group_name_H-M   'P 1'
#
loop_
_entity.id
_entity.type
_entity.pdbx_description
1 polymer ?
#
loop_
_entity_poly.entity_id
_entity_poly.type
_entity_poly.pdbx_seq_one_letter_code
_entity_poly.pdbx_strand_id
1 'polypeptide(L)'
;MKKIALRSALATAAIAPILVLGAGVASAGPIIVPDTNPGAVRVGDPTYTEDWTCAVWGPWTMGVASFSQPVNPVATVGGFQAGAQVTGACIGDTIPWVAFINGTAG
;
A
#
# COMPACT_ATOMS: atom_id res chain seq x y z
N MET A 1 -18.54 -32.10 10.05
CA MET A 1 -17.18 -31.61 9.69
C MET A 1 -17.03 -31.29 8.19
N LYS A 2 -18.00 -30.62 7.54
CA LYS A 2 -17.93 -30.25 6.11
C LYS A 2 -18.05 -28.73 5.85
N LYS A 3 -18.41 -27.94 6.87
CA LYS A 3 -18.67 -26.50 6.74
C LYS A 3 -17.44 -25.60 6.97
N ILE A 4 -16.49 -26.05 7.79
CA ILE A 4 -15.30 -25.26 8.16
C ILE A 4 -14.29 -25.25 7.00
N ALA A 5 -14.01 -26.41 6.40
CA ALA A 5 -13.11 -26.51 5.25
C ALA A 5 -13.59 -25.69 4.04
N LEU A 6 -14.91 -25.59 3.84
CA LEU A 6 -15.49 -24.83 2.73
C LEU A 6 -15.31 -23.31 2.92
N ARG A 7 -15.40 -22.81 4.15
CA ARG A 7 -15.14 -21.40 4.48
C ARG A 7 -13.66 -21.03 4.35
N SER A 8 -12.76 -21.94 4.75
CA SER A 8 -11.32 -21.74 4.59
C SER A 8 -10.90 -21.72 3.12
N ALA A 9 -11.49 -22.58 2.27
CA ALA A 9 -11.19 -22.60 0.84
C ALA A 9 -11.69 -21.33 0.10
N LEU A 10 -12.86 -20.80 0.49
CA LEU A 10 -13.37 -19.53 -0.03
C LEU A 10 -12.51 -18.34 0.37
N ALA A 11 -11.97 -18.33 1.60
CA ALA A 11 -11.03 -17.29 2.03
C ALA A 11 -9.75 -17.31 1.19
N THR A 12 -9.16 -18.48 0.92
CA THR A 12 -7.94 -18.59 0.10
C THR A 12 -8.19 -18.26 -1.37
N ALA A 13 -9.37 -18.63 -1.92
CA ALA A 13 -9.75 -18.29 -3.29
C ALA A 13 -10.07 -16.81 -3.49
N ALA A 14 -10.44 -16.07 -2.43
CA ALA A 14 -10.59 -14.61 -2.46
C ALA A 14 -9.24 -13.87 -2.32
N ILE A 15 -8.26 -14.48 -1.64
CA ILE A 15 -6.92 -13.91 -1.47
C ILE A 15 -6.04 -14.17 -2.71
N ALA A 16 -6.25 -15.28 -3.42
CA ALA A 16 -5.51 -15.62 -4.64
C ALA A 16 -5.57 -14.53 -5.74
N PRO A 17 -6.74 -13.95 -6.09
CA PRO A 17 -6.78 -12.86 -7.06
C PRO A 17 -6.16 -11.56 -6.51
N ILE A 18 -6.12 -11.35 -5.18
CA ILE A 18 -5.44 -10.20 -4.57
C ILE A 18 -3.92 -10.37 -4.67
N LEU A 19 -3.38 -11.59 -4.52
CA LEU A 19 -1.95 -11.85 -4.73
C LEU A 19 -1.56 -11.75 -6.21
N VAL A 20 -2.44 -12.13 -7.14
CA VAL A 20 -2.21 -12.01 -8.59
C VAL A 20 -2.37 -10.56 -9.09
N LEU A 21 -3.25 -9.76 -8.49
CA LEU A 21 -3.38 -8.32 -8.76
C LEU A 21 -2.37 -7.47 -7.96
N GLY A 22 -1.81 -8.01 -6.88
CA GLY A 22 -0.73 -7.41 -6.09
C GLY A 22 0.66 -7.61 -6.70
N ALA A 23 0.77 -8.51 -7.69
CA ALA A 23 1.85 -8.51 -8.68
C ALA A 23 1.55 -7.55 -9.85
N GLY A 24 0.65 -6.58 -9.63
CA GLY A 24 0.45 -5.45 -10.51
C GLY A 24 1.81 -4.87 -10.83
N VAL A 25 2.17 -4.94 -12.11
CA VAL A 25 3.32 -4.31 -12.77
C VAL A 25 4.45 -3.94 -11.81
N ALA A 26 5.59 -4.62 -11.93
CA ALA A 26 6.88 -4.11 -11.43
C ALA A 26 7.30 -2.83 -12.19
N SER A 27 6.39 -1.88 -12.37
CA SER A 27 6.63 -0.50 -12.76
C SER A 27 7.04 0.25 -11.50
N ALA A 28 8.04 1.10 -11.66
CA ALA A 28 8.83 1.70 -10.59
C ALA A 28 8.08 2.75 -9.75
N GLY A 29 6.80 2.54 -9.45
CA GLY A 29 5.97 3.50 -8.72
C GLY A 29 6.32 3.57 -7.24
N PRO A 30 5.49 4.28 -6.45
CA PRO A 30 5.70 4.45 -5.03
C PRO A 30 5.86 3.14 -4.27
N ILE A 31 6.45 3.19 -3.08
CA ILE A 31 6.60 2.07 -2.15
C ILE A 31 6.12 2.45 -0.76
N ILE A 32 5.68 1.47 0.02
CA ILE A 32 5.41 1.61 1.46
C ILE A 32 6.54 0.96 2.24
N VAL A 33 7.15 1.70 3.16
CA VAL A 33 8.10 1.16 4.14
C VAL A 33 7.67 1.54 5.57
N PRO A 34 8.01 0.74 6.59
CA PRO A 34 7.73 1.11 7.98
C PRO A 34 8.39 2.44 8.34
N ASP A 35 7.66 3.28 9.07
CA ASP A 35 8.20 4.49 9.71
C ASP A 35 8.89 4.12 11.03
N THR A 36 9.71 5.03 11.56
CA THR A 36 10.29 4.89 12.91
C THR A 36 9.26 5.13 14.02
N ASN A 37 8.17 5.84 13.71
CA ASN A 37 7.05 6.02 14.61
C ASN A 37 6.15 4.77 14.60
N PRO A 38 5.88 4.16 15.77
CA PRO A 38 5.01 2.99 15.84
C PRO A 38 3.64 3.26 15.24
N GLY A 39 3.15 2.34 14.41
CA GLY A 39 1.85 2.47 13.76
C GLY A 39 1.82 3.46 12.60
N ALA A 40 2.99 3.83 12.05
CA ALA A 40 3.09 4.67 10.87
C ALA A 40 3.85 4.00 9.73
N VAL A 41 3.54 4.45 8.51
CA VAL A 41 4.21 4.06 7.27
C VAL A 41 4.74 5.29 6.56
N ARG A 42 5.82 5.09 5.79
CA ARG A 42 6.37 6.06 4.85
C ARG A 42 6.03 5.61 3.44
N VAL A 43 5.45 6.51 2.66
CA VAL A 43 5.08 6.32 1.26
C VAL A 43 5.91 7.27 0.42
N GLY A 44 6.60 6.77 -0.59
CA GLY A 44 7.42 7.60 -1.47
C GLY A 44 7.90 6.85 -2.70
N ASP A 45 8.50 7.57 -3.63
CA ASP A 45 9.02 7.01 -4.88
C ASP A 45 10.55 7.20 -4.94
N PRO A 46 11.34 6.12 -5.02
CA PRO A 46 12.80 6.24 -5.10
C PRO A 46 13.32 6.56 -6.51
N THR A 47 12.46 6.54 -7.53
CA THR A 47 12.87 6.44 -8.95
C THR A 47 12.25 7.48 -9.86
N TYR A 48 11.00 7.90 -9.65
CA TYR A 48 10.37 8.93 -10.47
C TYR A 48 10.50 10.32 -9.88
N THR A 49 10.51 11.32 -10.76
CA THR A 49 10.56 12.75 -10.44
C THR A 49 9.22 13.41 -10.75
N GLU A 50 8.15 12.84 -10.21
CA GLU A 50 6.80 13.40 -10.35
C GLU A 50 6.07 13.45 -9.01
N ASP A 51 4.93 14.12 -9.03
CA ASP A 51 4.04 14.25 -7.90
C ASP A 51 3.09 13.05 -7.87
N TRP A 52 2.88 12.52 -6.66
CA TRP A 52 2.03 11.36 -6.43
C TRP A 52 1.03 11.65 -5.32
N THR A 53 -0.16 11.09 -5.48
CA THR A 53 -1.16 10.99 -4.41
C THR A 53 -1.56 9.54 -4.21
N CYS A 54 -1.45 9.08 -2.98
CA CYS A 54 -1.70 7.71 -2.56
C CYS A 54 -2.79 7.66 -1.49
N ALA A 55 -3.82 6.86 -1.69
CA ALA A 55 -4.69 6.41 -0.62
C ALA A 55 -4.08 5.15 0.01
N VAL A 56 -3.93 5.13 1.33
CA VAL A 56 -3.43 3.97 2.08
C VAL A 56 -4.44 3.51 3.11
N TRP A 57 -4.56 2.20 3.31
CA TRP A 57 -5.49 1.61 4.24
C TRP A 57 -4.92 0.35 4.89
N GLY A 58 -5.30 0.15 6.14
CA GLY A 58 -5.11 -1.07 6.91
C GLY A 58 -6.46 -1.54 7.46
N PRO A 59 -6.48 -2.52 8.37
CA PRO A 59 -7.72 -3.14 8.86
C PRO A 59 -8.77 -2.17 9.42
N TRP A 60 -8.35 -1.05 10.02
CA TRP A 60 -9.24 -0.11 10.73
C TRP A 60 -8.92 1.36 10.47
N THR A 61 -7.89 1.66 9.68
CA THR A 61 -7.36 3.01 9.48
C THR A 61 -7.14 3.24 8.00
N MET A 62 -7.42 4.46 7.55
CA MET A 62 -7.08 4.93 6.21
C MET A 62 -6.46 6.32 6.28
N GLY A 63 -5.64 6.66 5.29
CA GLY A 63 -5.06 7.97 5.16
C GLY A 63 -4.67 8.27 3.71
N VAL A 64 -4.27 9.51 3.48
CA VAL A 64 -3.80 9.97 2.17
C VAL A 64 -2.37 10.49 2.34
N ALA A 65 -1.51 10.10 1.41
CA ALA A 65 -0.13 10.54 1.30
C ALA A 65 0.04 11.24 -0.04
N SER A 66 0.40 12.52 -0.01
CA SER A 66 0.84 13.24 -1.21
C SER A 66 2.28 13.68 -1.02
N PHE A 67 3.12 13.40 -2.02
CA PHE A 67 4.54 13.71 -2.00
C PHE A 67 4.99 14.15 -3.39
N SER A 68 6.03 14.96 -3.43
CA SER A 68 6.51 15.65 -4.62
C SER A 68 8.02 15.51 -4.73
N GLN A 69 8.52 15.15 -5.91
CA GLN A 69 9.94 14.93 -6.13
C GLN A 69 10.58 16.14 -6.84
N PRO A 70 11.80 16.57 -6.44
CA PRO A 70 12.63 16.06 -5.35
C PRO A 70 12.38 16.73 -3.99
N VAL A 71 11.38 17.62 -3.88
CA VAL A 71 11.23 18.57 -2.76
C VAL A 71 10.78 17.89 -1.47
N ASN A 72 9.81 16.98 -1.55
CA ASN A 72 9.30 16.21 -0.44
C ASN A 72 9.05 14.76 -0.91
N PRO A 73 10.10 13.93 -0.98
CA PRO A 73 10.05 12.65 -1.69
C PRO A 73 9.23 11.57 -0.98
N VAL A 74 8.83 11.82 0.26
CA VAL A 74 8.18 10.83 1.13
C VAL A 74 7.13 11.51 2.00
N ALA A 75 5.95 10.91 2.09
CA ALA A 75 4.92 11.26 3.05
C ALA A 75 4.77 10.18 4.12
N THR A 76 4.53 10.58 5.37
CA THR A 76 4.24 9.65 6.47
C THR A 76 2.74 9.62 6.76
N VAL A 77 2.19 8.42 6.93
CA VAL A 77 0.79 8.21 7.35
C VAL A 77 0.77 7.35 8.60
N GLY A 78 0.13 7.85 9.65
CA GLY A 78 0.04 7.19 10.96
C GLY A 78 -1.37 6.69 11.29
N GLY A 79 -1.50 6.15 12.51
CA GLY A 79 -2.78 5.69 13.06
C GLY A 79 -3.08 4.21 12.80
N PHE A 80 -2.12 3.47 12.23
CA PHE A 80 -2.21 2.02 12.11
C PHE A 80 -1.79 1.34 13.41
N GLN A 81 -2.19 0.09 13.60
CA GLN A 81 -1.58 -0.75 14.63
C GLN A 81 -0.14 -1.09 14.20
N ALA A 82 0.81 -1.02 15.13
CA ALA A 82 2.20 -1.40 14.84
C ALA A 82 2.27 -2.84 14.31
N GLY A 83 3.06 -3.05 13.24
CA GLY A 83 3.14 -4.34 12.54
C GLY A 83 1.92 -4.70 11.67
N ALA A 84 0.92 -3.83 11.55
CA ALA A 84 -0.23 -4.09 10.69
C ALA A 84 0.16 -4.01 9.20
N GLN A 85 -0.47 -4.87 8.40
CA GLN A 85 -0.37 -4.78 6.95
C GLN A 85 -1.12 -3.54 6.45
N VAL A 86 -0.46 -2.77 5.59
CA VAL A 86 -0.99 -1.57 4.96
C VAL A 86 -0.90 -1.74 3.45
N THR A 87 -2.00 -1.47 2.76
CA THR A 87 -2.08 -1.45 1.30
C THR A 87 -2.31 -0.02 0.85
N GLY A 88 -1.83 0.34 -0.33
CA GLY A 88 -2.06 1.63 -0.94
C GLY A 88 -2.36 1.55 -2.43
N ALA A 89 -3.03 2.57 -2.92
CA ALA A 89 -3.27 2.83 -4.33
C ALA A 89 -2.82 4.26 -4.64
N CYS A 90 -1.91 4.42 -5.61
CA CYS A 90 -1.29 5.69 -5.95
C CYS A 90 -1.55 6.08 -7.40
N ILE A 91 -1.70 7.38 -7.62
CA ILE A 91 -1.85 8.00 -8.94
C ILE A 91 -0.79 9.09 -9.05
N GLY A 92 -0.05 9.08 -10.15
CA GLY A 92 0.95 10.09 -10.49
C GLY A 92 0.34 11.08 -11.49
N ASP A 93 0.82 12.32 -11.49
CA ASP A 93 0.31 13.34 -12.39
C ASP A 93 0.71 13.12 -13.86
N THR A 94 1.81 12.39 -14.12
CA THR A 94 2.30 12.10 -15.47
C THR A 94 1.93 10.68 -15.90
N ILE A 95 1.78 9.77 -14.93
CA ILE A 95 1.56 8.36 -15.17
C ILE A 95 0.05 8.03 -15.21
N PRO A 96 -0.47 7.49 -16.33
CA PRO A 96 -1.91 7.27 -16.52
C PRO A 96 -2.46 6.01 -15.84
N TRP A 97 -1.70 5.34 -14.97
CA TRP A 97 -2.08 4.08 -14.32
C TRP A 97 -2.00 4.17 -12.78
N VAL A 98 -2.78 3.31 -12.10
CA VAL A 98 -2.81 3.24 -10.63
C VAL A 98 -1.78 2.22 -10.14
N ALA A 99 -0.88 2.64 -9.27
CA ALA A 99 0.09 1.75 -8.61
C ALA A 99 -0.50 1.17 -7.33
N PHE A 100 -0.51 -0.16 -7.20
CA PHE A 100 -0.88 -0.84 -5.96
C PHE A 100 0.38 -1.22 -5.18
N ILE A 101 0.41 -0.82 -3.92
CA ILE A 101 1.61 -0.91 -3.08
C ILE A 101 1.23 -1.54 -1.75
N ASN A 102 2.14 -2.32 -1.17
CA ASN A 102 1.89 -3.00 0.11
C ASN A 102 3.10 -2.83 1.02
N GLY A 103 2.86 -2.75 2.32
CA GLY A 103 3.90 -2.68 3.33
C GLY A 103 3.36 -2.99 4.72
N THR A 104 4.16 -2.65 5.72
CA THR A 104 3.85 -2.90 7.12
C THR A 104 4.10 -1.63 7.91
N ALA A 105 3.19 -1.30 8.83
CA ALA A 105 3.38 -0.20 9.76
C ALA A 105 4.51 -0.53 10.75
N GLY A 106 5.32 0.49 11.07
CA GLY A 106 6.41 0.39 12.06
C GLY A 106 5.94 0.03 13.46
#